data_AF-A0A9E3FAY4-F1
#
_entry.id   AF-A0A9E3FAY4-F1
#
_cell.length_a   1.000
_cell.length_b   1.000
_cell.length_c   1.000
_cell.angle_alpha   90.00
_cell.angle_beta   90.00
_cell.angle_gamma   90.00
#
_symmetry.space_group_name_H-M   'P 1'
#
loop_
_entity.id
_entity.type
_entity.pdbx_description
1 polymer ?
#
loop_
_entity_poly.entity_id
_entity_poly.type
_entity_poly.pdbx_seq_one_letter_code
_entity_poly.pdbx_strand_id
1 'polypeptide(L)'
;MADEKLFPEISKIDKDANVVVAFHGLMCFAHKGTALIPFCEVGIHRDAPGHSLEITVWEVDAGFDPPVKFNISESAEIRSFTRNQTGSGPDDIVSLSVSNPQVDGTKYFQRSPVTVSENDFRRVLDFESSDFYNERVVGKIREKFGPRLHIQNGTFYAWHLTNKKFKRHDNGKKFGRVNHVAAANIYLKSGESAVLQVGRETPVPMPFSTDKKYFVMIDNGCESCNDIDFDEYYTTFTRPSMKPEFHLELDAEVNAREPADEGKEAETAADAKEAFEQFLRKHKHILSGDDTPCGAAAFGRSDGIG
;
A
#
# COMPACT_ATOMS: atom_id res chain seq x y z
N MET A 1 4.06 -0.45 -28.26
CA MET A 1 4.85 0.58 -27.54
C MET A 1 3.84 1.47 -26.85
N ALA A 2 3.54 1.19 -25.58
CA ALA A 2 2.64 2.03 -24.78
C ALA A 2 3.48 3.17 -24.19
N ASP A 3 3.01 4.41 -24.37
CA ASP A 3 3.69 5.66 -24.02
C ASP A 3 4.32 5.63 -22.61
N GLU A 4 5.61 5.94 -22.53
CA GLU A 4 6.35 6.21 -21.29
C GLU A 4 5.89 7.49 -20.56
N LYS A 5 4.87 8.19 -21.07
CA LYS A 5 4.44 9.52 -20.59
C LYS A 5 3.42 9.53 -19.44
N LEU A 6 3.10 8.39 -18.83
CA LEU A 6 2.03 8.29 -17.84
C LEU A 6 2.49 8.35 -16.37
N PHE A 7 3.77 8.58 -16.10
CA PHE A 7 4.27 8.53 -14.72
C PHE A 7 4.47 9.93 -14.16
N PRO A 8 3.73 10.31 -13.09
CA PRO A 8 4.00 11.58 -12.43
C PRO A 8 5.46 11.63 -11.97
N GLU A 9 6.08 12.80 -12.04
CA GLU A 9 7.35 12.99 -11.33
C GLU A 9 7.10 12.80 -9.84
N ILE A 10 7.93 11.98 -9.22
CA ILE A 10 7.85 11.59 -7.81
C ILE A 10 7.95 12.79 -6.86
N SER A 11 8.40 13.95 -7.38
CA SER A 11 8.49 15.23 -6.69
C SER A 11 7.14 15.91 -6.42
N LYS A 12 6.01 15.38 -6.90
CA LYS A 12 4.68 15.97 -6.66
C LYS A 12 3.59 14.91 -6.45
N ILE A 13 3.56 14.31 -5.25
CA ILE A 13 2.28 13.86 -4.73
C ILE A 13 1.47 15.14 -4.50
N ASP A 14 0.39 15.29 -5.26
CA ASP A 14 -0.45 16.48 -5.17
C ASP A 14 -1.00 16.60 -3.73
N LYS A 15 -1.12 17.84 -3.28
CA LYS A 15 -1.75 18.15 -1.98
C LYS A 15 -3.26 18.09 -2.11
N ASP A 16 -3.94 18.14 -0.98
CA ASP A 16 -5.39 18.28 -0.88
C ASP A 16 -6.16 17.05 -1.38
N ALA A 17 -5.66 15.85 -1.08
CA ALA A 17 -6.43 14.63 -1.29
C ALA A 17 -7.72 14.65 -0.47
N ASN A 18 -8.83 14.19 -1.05
CA ASN A 18 -10.12 14.11 -0.36
C ASN A 18 -10.30 12.78 0.37
N VAL A 19 -9.78 11.70 -0.22
CA VAL A 19 -9.75 10.37 0.37
C VAL A 19 -8.33 9.84 0.31
N VAL A 20 -7.83 9.36 1.45
CA VAL A 20 -6.54 8.67 1.55
C VAL A 20 -6.82 7.23 1.92
N VAL A 21 -6.24 6.31 1.17
CA VAL A 21 -6.32 4.88 1.43
C VAL A 21 -4.94 4.39 1.86
N ALA A 22 -4.82 3.74 3.01
CA ALA A 22 -3.58 3.13 3.48
C ALA A 22 -3.68 1.62 3.51
N PHE A 23 -2.52 1.00 3.32
CA PHE A 23 -2.36 -0.43 3.11
C PHE A 23 -1.23 -0.94 4.01
N HIS A 24 -1.58 -1.73 5.01
CA HIS A 24 -0.63 -2.35 5.93
C HIS A 24 -0.87 -3.85 6.01
N GLY A 25 0.19 -4.65 6.08
CA GLY A 25 0.09 -6.11 6.17
C GLY A 25 0.31 -6.85 4.85
N LEU A 26 0.08 -8.15 4.89
CA LEU A 26 0.37 -9.04 3.76
C LEU A 26 -0.65 -8.90 2.63
N MET A 27 -0.29 -8.09 1.65
CA MET A 27 -1.04 -7.90 0.42
C MET A 27 -0.14 -7.70 -0.80
N CYS A 28 -0.69 -7.93 -1.99
CA CYS A 28 0.02 -7.74 -3.25
C CYS A 28 -0.71 -6.74 -4.15
N PHE A 29 0.03 -5.79 -4.73
CA PHE A 29 -0.48 -4.87 -5.74
C PHE A 29 -0.23 -5.40 -7.15
N ALA A 30 -1.24 -5.34 -8.00
CA ALA A 30 -1.11 -5.57 -9.44
C ALA A 30 -1.93 -4.55 -10.22
N HIS A 31 -1.44 -4.13 -11.38
CA HIS A 31 -2.23 -3.28 -12.26
C HIS A 31 -3.03 -4.11 -13.26
N LYS A 32 -4.35 -3.89 -13.33
CA LYS A 32 -5.23 -4.46 -14.34
C LYS A 32 -5.43 -3.46 -15.48
N GLY A 33 -4.55 -3.55 -16.49
CA GLY A 33 -4.50 -2.59 -17.59
C GLY A 33 -5.38 -2.94 -18.78
N THR A 34 -5.77 -4.21 -18.93
CA THR A 34 -6.61 -4.67 -20.05
C THR A 34 -8.10 -4.50 -19.80
N ALA A 35 -8.50 -4.15 -18.58
CA ALA A 35 -9.88 -3.89 -18.23
C ALA A 35 -10.42 -2.67 -18.99
N LEU A 36 -11.75 -2.65 -19.21
CA LEU A 36 -12.42 -1.51 -19.85
C LEU A 36 -12.13 -0.19 -19.11
N ILE A 37 -12.10 -0.27 -17.79
CA ILE A 37 -11.65 0.81 -16.90
C ILE A 37 -10.44 0.23 -16.17
N PRO A 38 -9.21 0.71 -16.45
CA PRO A 38 -8.02 0.25 -15.74
C PRO A 38 -8.11 0.52 -14.23
N PHE A 39 -7.60 -0.41 -13.42
CA PHE A 39 -7.59 -0.28 -11.97
C PHE A 39 -6.36 -0.94 -11.36
N CYS A 40 -6.06 -0.57 -10.11
CA CYS A 40 -5.14 -1.32 -9.28
C CYS A 40 -5.93 -2.38 -8.51
N GLU A 41 -5.51 -3.64 -8.67
CA GLU A 41 -6.02 -4.76 -7.90
C GLU A 41 -5.07 -5.02 -6.73
N VAL A 42 -5.62 -5.04 -5.52
CA VAL A 42 -4.88 -5.39 -4.29
C VAL A 42 -5.42 -6.72 -3.78
N GLY A 43 -4.57 -7.74 -3.77
CA GLY A 43 -4.93 -9.07 -3.28
C GLY A 43 -4.50 -9.21 -1.84
N ILE A 44 -5.45 -9.52 -0.96
CA ILE A 44 -5.17 -9.75 0.45
C ILE A 44 -4.77 -11.20 0.67
N HIS A 45 -3.63 -11.45 1.31
CA HIS A 45 -3.18 -12.81 1.61
C HIS A 45 -4.13 -13.47 2.61
N ARG A 46 -4.96 -14.42 2.15
CA ARG A 46 -6.08 -14.96 2.96
C ARG A 46 -5.68 -16.03 3.99
N ASP A 47 -4.55 -16.70 3.74
CA ASP A 47 -4.14 -17.91 4.46
C ASP A 47 -2.93 -17.68 5.37
N ALA A 48 -2.47 -16.44 5.52
CA ALA A 48 -1.29 -16.12 6.31
C ALA A 48 -1.62 -16.33 7.80
N PRO A 49 -0.85 -17.16 8.54
CA PRO A 49 -1.12 -17.42 9.95
C PRO A 49 -1.11 -16.13 10.79
N GLY A 50 -2.08 -15.97 11.69
CA GLY A 50 -2.13 -14.83 12.62
C GLY A 50 -2.49 -13.49 12.00
N HIS A 51 -2.78 -13.43 10.70
CA HIS A 51 -3.19 -12.22 10.00
C HIS A 51 -4.72 -12.11 9.92
N SER A 52 -5.23 -10.89 10.09
CA SER A 52 -6.66 -10.61 10.01
C SER A 52 -6.91 -9.34 9.22
N LEU A 53 -7.81 -9.43 8.24
CA LEU A 53 -8.25 -8.28 7.46
C LEU A 53 -9.27 -7.45 8.25
N GLU A 54 -8.97 -6.16 8.38
CA GLU A 54 -9.88 -5.10 8.77
C GLU A 54 -9.82 -3.95 7.75
N ILE A 55 -11.00 -3.40 7.41
CA ILE A 55 -11.12 -2.18 6.60
C ILE A 55 -11.90 -1.16 7.40
N THR A 56 -11.26 -0.05 7.76
CA THR A 56 -11.89 0.99 8.58
C THR A 56 -11.88 2.33 7.87
N VAL A 57 -13.01 3.02 7.92
CA VAL A 57 -13.24 4.33 7.30
C VAL A 57 -13.44 5.35 8.41
N TRP A 58 -12.62 6.40 8.42
CA TRP A 58 -12.76 7.54 9.32
C TRP A 58 -13.02 8.82 8.54
N GLU A 59 -13.81 9.69 9.15
CA GLU A 59 -13.81 11.11 8.86
C GLU A 59 -12.69 11.78 9.66
N VAL A 60 -11.93 12.64 9.01
CA VAL A 60 -10.80 13.36 9.62
C VAL A 60 -10.81 14.84 9.20
N ASP A 61 -10.08 15.68 9.92
CA ASP A 61 -10.02 17.11 9.64
C ASP A 61 -9.38 17.43 8.28
N ALA A 62 -9.80 18.53 7.65
CA ALA A 62 -9.25 19.00 6.37
C ALA A 62 -7.72 19.20 6.37
N GLY A 63 -7.12 19.40 7.55
CA GLY A 63 -5.67 19.53 7.72
C GLY A 63 -4.87 18.23 7.56
N PHE A 64 -5.52 17.09 7.42
CA PHE A 64 -4.89 15.79 7.11
C PHE A 64 -4.50 15.73 5.63
N ASP A 65 -3.21 15.64 5.31
CA ASP A 65 -2.71 15.66 3.93
C ASP A 65 -1.41 14.85 3.76
N PRO A 66 -1.47 13.52 3.87
CA PRO A 66 -0.29 12.68 3.75
C PRO A 66 0.27 12.64 2.31
N PRO A 67 1.58 12.40 2.15
CA PRO A 67 2.56 12.11 3.21
C PRO A 67 3.08 13.35 3.95
N VAL A 68 2.68 14.56 3.53
CA VAL A 68 3.26 15.83 4.02
C VAL A 68 2.80 16.18 5.44
N LYS A 69 1.54 15.90 5.77
CA LYS A 69 0.96 16.26 7.07
C LYS A 69 0.01 15.19 7.56
N PHE A 70 0.34 14.58 8.69
CA PHE A 70 -0.57 13.69 9.42
C PHE A 70 -1.14 14.41 10.64
N ASN A 71 -2.22 15.18 10.44
CA ASN A 71 -2.92 15.83 11.54
C ASN A 71 -4.31 15.20 11.72
N ILE A 72 -4.41 14.22 12.60
CA ILE A 72 -5.67 13.60 13.00
C ILE A 72 -5.95 13.94 14.47
N SER A 73 -6.18 15.21 14.76
CA SER A 73 -6.62 15.69 16.08
C SER A 73 -8.04 15.22 16.39
N GLU A 74 -8.93 15.34 15.41
CA GLU A 74 -10.30 14.87 15.50
C GLU A 74 -10.53 13.81 14.42
N SER A 75 -10.99 12.64 14.84
CA SER A 75 -11.43 11.58 13.95
C SER A 75 -12.72 10.96 14.46
N ALA A 76 -13.60 10.61 13.51
CA ALA A 76 -14.81 9.87 13.76
C ALA A 76 -14.81 8.62 12.88
N GLU A 77 -14.88 7.44 13.49
CA GLU A 77 -15.06 6.20 12.73
C GLU A 77 -16.46 6.18 12.13
N ILE A 78 -16.53 6.04 10.80
CA ILE A 78 -17.78 5.94 10.04
C ILE A 78 -18.22 4.48 9.97
N ARG A 79 -17.27 3.59 9.68
CA ARG A 79 -17.53 2.16 9.47
C ARG A 79 -16.25 1.34 9.60
N SER A 80 -16.34 0.18 10.26
CA SER A 80 -15.33 -0.87 10.20
C SER A 80 -15.93 -2.15 9.60
N PHE A 81 -15.14 -2.85 8.79
CA PHE A 81 -15.44 -4.13 8.19
C PHE A 81 -14.37 -5.14 8.57
N THR A 82 -14.80 -6.28 9.09
CA THR A 82 -13.96 -7.42 9.41
C THR A 82 -13.98 -8.45 8.27
N ARG A 83 -13.09 -9.43 8.32
CA ARG A 83 -13.05 -10.59 7.42
C ARG A 83 -14.42 -11.24 7.15
N ASN A 84 -15.30 -11.29 8.14
CA ASN A 84 -16.63 -11.89 7.98
C ASN A 84 -17.54 -11.09 7.04
N GLN A 85 -17.35 -9.77 6.95
CA GLN A 85 -18.12 -8.87 6.09
C GLN A 85 -17.47 -8.68 4.73
N THR A 86 -16.13 -8.62 4.70
CA THR A 86 -15.38 -8.47 3.45
C THR A 86 -15.35 -9.73 2.60
N GLY A 87 -15.63 -10.88 3.21
CA GLY A 87 -15.38 -12.18 2.61
C GLY A 87 -13.92 -12.58 2.73
N SER A 88 -13.58 -13.74 2.17
CA SER A 88 -12.21 -14.29 2.18
C SER A 88 -11.89 -15.13 0.96
N GLY A 89 -12.83 -15.27 0.03
CA GLY A 89 -12.65 -15.96 -1.24
C GLY A 89 -11.99 -15.06 -2.29
N PRO A 90 -11.41 -15.68 -3.34
CA PRO A 90 -10.82 -14.93 -4.45
C PRO A 90 -11.82 -14.21 -5.34
N ASP A 91 -13.10 -14.53 -5.20
CA ASP A 91 -14.20 -13.89 -5.93
C ASP A 91 -14.88 -12.79 -5.11
N ASP A 92 -14.52 -12.64 -3.84
CA ASP A 92 -15.01 -11.55 -3.00
C ASP A 92 -14.28 -10.27 -3.40
N ILE A 93 -15.06 -9.29 -3.88
CA ILE A 93 -14.54 -8.01 -4.35
C ILE A 93 -14.97 -6.90 -3.40
N VAL A 94 -13.98 -6.12 -2.98
CA VAL A 94 -14.17 -4.79 -2.41
C VAL A 94 -13.84 -3.78 -3.50
N SER A 95 -14.70 -2.81 -3.76
CA SER A 95 -14.43 -1.79 -4.78
C SER A 95 -14.41 -0.39 -4.18
N LEU A 96 -13.47 0.41 -4.65
CA LEU A 96 -13.38 1.84 -4.38
C LEU A 96 -13.40 2.57 -5.72
N SER A 97 -14.52 3.25 -5.97
CA SER A 97 -14.81 3.89 -7.25
C SER A 97 -15.16 5.36 -7.07
N VAL A 98 -14.92 6.15 -8.12
CA VAL A 98 -15.28 7.56 -8.22
C VAL A 98 -15.94 7.77 -9.58
N SER A 99 -17.13 8.40 -9.59
CA SER A 99 -17.87 8.68 -10.83
C SER A 99 -17.14 9.64 -11.78
N ASN A 100 -16.57 10.70 -11.22
CA ASN A 100 -15.94 11.79 -11.97
C ASN A 100 -14.76 12.37 -11.17
N PRO A 101 -13.62 11.66 -11.14
CA PRO A 101 -12.47 12.06 -10.35
C PRO A 101 -11.83 13.35 -10.87
N GLN A 102 -11.16 14.09 -10.00
CA GLN A 102 -10.29 15.20 -10.42
C GLN A 102 -9.04 14.67 -11.13
N VAL A 103 -8.51 13.55 -10.64
CA VAL A 103 -7.36 12.85 -11.22
C VAL A 103 -7.80 11.48 -11.70
N ASP A 104 -7.80 11.27 -13.02
CA ASP A 104 -8.29 10.04 -13.61
C ASP A 104 -7.27 8.89 -13.56
N GLY A 105 -7.81 7.67 -13.51
CA GLY A 105 -7.08 6.40 -13.47
C GLY A 105 -6.24 6.15 -12.21
N THR A 106 -5.55 5.00 -12.24
CA THR A 106 -4.53 4.68 -11.24
C THR A 106 -3.16 5.13 -11.72
N LYS A 107 -2.46 5.87 -10.85
CA LYS A 107 -1.09 6.30 -11.07
C LYS A 107 -0.19 5.54 -10.10
N TYR A 108 0.70 4.73 -10.64
CA TYR A 108 1.67 3.95 -9.91
C TYR A 108 3.00 4.05 -10.64
N PHE A 109 4.10 4.24 -9.91
CA PHE A 109 5.41 4.51 -10.49
C PHE A 109 6.03 3.20 -11.03
N GLN A 110 6.42 3.16 -12.32
CA GLN A 110 6.87 1.92 -12.96
C GLN A 110 8.30 1.97 -13.52
N ARG A 111 8.98 0.82 -13.39
CA ARG A 111 10.10 0.32 -14.21
C ARG A 111 11.19 1.33 -14.62
N SER A 112 11.66 2.07 -13.64
CA SER A 112 12.94 2.78 -13.67
C SER A 112 13.59 2.53 -12.30
N PRO A 113 14.92 2.66 -12.10
CA PRO A 113 15.50 2.55 -10.75
C PRO A 113 14.75 3.44 -9.75
N VAL A 114 14.55 2.90 -8.54
CA VAL A 114 14.00 3.64 -7.38
C VAL A 114 14.66 5.03 -7.34
N THR A 115 13.86 6.09 -7.30
CA THR A 115 14.44 7.44 -7.19
C THR A 115 14.91 7.67 -5.76
N VAL A 116 15.59 8.78 -5.55
CA VAL A 116 15.99 9.24 -4.21
C VAL A 116 14.81 9.58 -3.30
N SER A 117 13.56 9.63 -3.80
CA SER A 117 12.41 9.98 -2.96
C SER A 117 12.04 8.86 -2.00
N GLU A 118 11.67 9.26 -0.78
CA GLU A 118 11.17 8.34 0.24
C GLU A 118 9.74 7.87 -0.06
N ASN A 119 8.95 8.69 -0.78
CA ASN A 119 7.55 8.36 -1.10
C ASN A 119 7.38 7.56 -2.41
N ASP A 120 8.47 7.06 -2.98
CA ASP A 120 8.43 6.28 -4.22
C ASP A 120 7.73 4.94 -4.01
N PHE A 121 6.61 4.69 -4.69
CA PHE A 121 5.88 3.42 -4.61
C PHE A 121 6.74 2.20 -4.95
N ARG A 122 7.83 2.37 -5.71
CA ARG A 122 8.79 1.29 -6.03
C ARG A 122 9.60 0.80 -4.82
N ARG A 123 9.41 1.41 -3.64
CA ARG A 123 9.85 0.87 -2.35
C ARG A 123 9.04 -0.36 -1.92
N VAL A 124 7.89 -0.61 -2.54
CA VAL A 124 7.16 -1.88 -2.47
C VAL A 124 7.94 -2.93 -3.26
N LEU A 125 8.23 -4.07 -2.63
CA LEU A 125 9.01 -5.14 -3.24
C LEU A 125 8.20 -5.82 -4.35
N ASP A 126 8.67 -5.74 -5.59
CA ASP A 126 7.97 -6.26 -6.77
C ASP A 126 8.63 -7.57 -7.26
N PHE A 127 7.91 -8.69 -7.10
CA PHE A 127 8.39 -10.02 -7.49
C PHE A 127 8.64 -10.13 -9.01
N GLU A 128 8.02 -9.29 -9.83
CA GLU A 128 8.19 -9.25 -11.28
C GLU A 128 9.26 -8.26 -11.74
N SER A 129 9.85 -7.50 -10.80
CA SER A 129 10.91 -6.55 -11.12
C SER A 129 12.25 -7.25 -11.38
N SER A 130 13.17 -6.48 -11.99
CA SER A 130 14.57 -6.88 -12.18
C SER A 130 15.32 -7.16 -10.88
N ASP A 131 14.78 -6.70 -9.75
CA ASP A 131 15.40 -6.90 -8.45
C ASP A 131 15.08 -8.26 -7.86
N PHE A 132 13.99 -8.87 -8.35
CA PHE A 132 13.50 -10.19 -8.02
C PHE A 132 13.66 -11.14 -9.22
N TYR A 133 12.57 -11.68 -9.75
CA TYR A 133 12.63 -12.70 -10.80
C TYR A 133 12.91 -12.15 -12.19
N ASN A 134 12.74 -10.84 -12.41
CA ASN A 134 12.83 -10.17 -13.72
C ASN A 134 11.92 -10.80 -14.77
N GLU A 135 10.80 -11.38 -14.34
CA GLU A 135 9.82 -12.03 -15.20
C GLU A 135 8.67 -11.08 -15.47
N ARG A 136 8.15 -11.07 -16.69
CA ARG A 136 6.98 -10.24 -17.01
C ARG A 136 5.72 -10.68 -16.28
N VAL A 137 5.64 -11.97 -15.95
CA VAL A 137 4.50 -12.60 -15.27
C VAL A 137 5.04 -13.74 -14.40
N VAL A 138 4.87 -13.63 -13.09
CA VAL A 138 5.00 -14.80 -12.19
C VAL A 138 3.65 -15.52 -12.07
N GLY A 139 3.67 -16.84 -11.87
CA GLY A 139 2.45 -17.65 -11.83
C GLY A 139 1.68 -17.48 -10.53
N LYS A 140 0.96 -16.37 -10.35
CA LYS A 140 0.17 -16.06 -9.15
C LYS A 140 -0.86 -17.15 -8.87
N ILE A 141 -1.01 -17.52 -7.59
CA ILE A 141 -1.98 -18.50 -7.12
C ILE A 141 -3.20 -17.73 -6.63
N ARG A 142 -4.17 -17.53 -7.52
CA ARG A 142 -5.37 -16.71 -7.27
C ARG A 142 -6.08 -17.09 -5.98
N GLU A 143 -6.12 -18.38 -5.66
CA GLU A 143 -6.81 -18.92 -4.48
C GLU A 143 -6.23 -18.40 -3.16
N LYS A 144 -4.99 -17.88 -3.17
CA LYS A 144 -4.31 -17.30 -2.00
C LYS A 144 -4.61 -15.83 -1.76
N PHE A 145 -5.36 -15.19 -2.66
CA PHE A 145 -5.73 -13.79 -2.56
C PHE A 145 -7.24 -13.66 -2.38
N GLY A 146 -7.70 -13.12 -1.26
CA GLY A 146 -9.12 -12.98 -0.97
C GLY A 146 -9.41 -12.24 0.35
N PRO A 147 -10.24 -11.18 0.35
CA PRO A 147 -10.87 -10.54 -0.82
C PRO A 147 -9.84 -9.85 -1.72
N ARG A 148 -10.29 -9.42 -2.90
CA ARG A 148 -9.52 -8.53 -3.78
C ARG A 148 -10.13 -7.14 -3.78
N LEU A 149 -9.28 -6.12 -3.70
CA LEU A 149 -9.70 -4.73 -3.73
C LEU A 149 -9.46 -4.14 -5.11
N HIS A 150 -10.49 -3.53 -5.70
CA HIS A 150 -10.40 -2.85 -6.98
C HIS A 150 -10.45 -1.34 -6.76
N ILE A 151 -9.35 -0.65 -7.09
CA ILE A 151 -9.22 0.80 -6.91
C ILE A 151 -9.05 1.40 -8.30
N GLN A 152 -10.08 2.10 -8.77
CA GLN A 152 -10.09 2.65 -10.14
C GLN A 152 -9.31 3.96 -10.25
N ASN A 153 -9.29 4.75 -9.18
CA ASN A 153 -8.66 6.05 -9.15
C ASN A 153 -7.79 6.17 -7.91
N GLY A 154 -6.56 6.64 -8.10
CA GLY A 154 -5.65 6.84 -6.97
C GLY A 154 -4.22 7.09 -7.44
N THR A 155 -3.52 7.98 -6.75
CA THR A 155 -2.07 8.16 -6.88
C THR A 155 -1.39 7.38 -5.78
N PHE A 156 -0.75 6.27 -6.13
CA PHE A 156 -0.12 5.34 -5.18
C PHE A 156 1.30 5.79 -4.82
N TYR A 157 1.67 5.68 -3.56
CA TYR A 157 2.97 6.05 -3.03
C TYR A 157 3.37 5.19 -1.83
N ALA A 158 4.66 5.16 -1.51
CA ALA A 158 5.12 4.61 -0.25
C ALA A 158 4.89 5.69 0.81
N TRP A 159 4.05 5.42 1.81
CA TRP A 159 3.75 6.43 2.82
C TRP A 159 4.65 6.29 4.04
N HIS A 160 4.82 5.06 4.50
CA HIS A 160 5.67 4.75 5.64
C HIS A 160 6.72 3.74 5.20
N LEU A 161 7.99 4.07 5.45
CA LEU A 161 9.10 3.14 5.25
C LEU A 161 9.52 2.51 6.57
N THR A 162 10.07 1.31 6.50
CA THR A 162 10.73 0.65 7.64
C THR A 162 11.85 1.52 8.20
N ASN A 163 12.09 1.47 9.52
CA ASN A 163 13.24 2.17 10.09
C ASN A 163 14.57 1.54 9.63
N LYS A 164 14.58 0.21 9.54
CA LYS A 164 15.73 -0.60 9.16
C LYS A 164 15.91 -0.70 7.66
N LYS A 165 17.17 -0.88 7.24
CA LYS A 165 17.55 -1.13 5.85
C LYS A 165 17.68 -2.63 5.60
N PHE A 166 17.33 -3.03 4.39
CA PHE A 166 17.31 -4.41 3.97
C PHE A 166 18.17 -4.64 2.73
N LYS A 167 18.61 -5.88 2.58
CA LYS A 167 19.30 -6.40 1.40
C LYS A 167 18.82 -7.80 1.09
N ARG A 168 19.18 -8.28 -0.09
CA ARG A 168 18.95 -9.65 -0.51
C ARG A 168 20.02 -10.57 0.07
N HIS A 169 19.61 -11.69 0.65
CA HIS A 169 20.51 -12.64 1.31
C HIS A 169 21.57 -13.26 0.38
N ASP A 170 21.20 -13.64 -0.84
CA ASP A 170 22.07 -14.44 -1.72
C ASP A 170 23.16 -13.65 -2.47
N ASN A 171 22.93 -12.37 -2.76
CA ASN A 171 23.85 -11.53 -3.54
C ASN A 171 24.16 -10.17 -2.89
N GLY A 172 23.62 -9.91 -1.70
CA GLY A 172 23.86 -8.68 -0.95
C GLY A 172 23.27 -7.42 -1.58
N LYS A 173 22.41 -7.53 -2.61
CA LYS A 173 21.79 -6.36 -3.25
C LYS A 173 21.00 -5.55 -2.22
N LYS A 174 21.38 -4.30 -2.03
CA LYS A 174 20.77 -3.39 -1.06
C LYS A 174 19.47 -2.81 -1.59
N PHE A 175 18.40 -2.95 -0.83
CA PHE A 175 17.10 -2.31 -1.08
C PHE A 175 16.95 -1.01 -0.28
N GLY A 176 17.72 -0.86 0.81
CA GLY A 176 17.56 0.24 1.75
C GLY A 176 16.31 0.05 2.59
N ARG A 177 15.65 1.13 2.97
CA ARG A 177 14.35 1.05 3.63
C ARG A 177 13.28 0.61 2.63
N VAL A 178 12.41 -0.31 3.06
CA VAL A 178 11.34 -0.86 2.23
C VAL A 178 10.00 -0.31 2.70
N ASN A 179 8.99 -0.42 1.86
CA ASN A 179 7.65 0.05 2.20
C ASN A 179 7.05 -0.76 3.37
N HIS A 180 6.62 -0.05 4.40
CA HIS A 180 5.89 -0.60 5.54
C HIS A 180 4.39 -0.36 5.41
N VAL A 181 4.01 0.86 5.00
CA VAL A 181 2.62 1.23 4.67
C VAL A 181 2.61 1.92 3.32
N ALA A 182 1.91 1.30 2.37
CA ALA A 182 1.62 1.94 1.09
C ALA A 182 0.36 2.79 1.24
N ALA A 183 0.19 3.78 0.37
CA ALA A 183 -1.03 4.57 0.34
C ALA A 183 -1.44 4.96 -1.08
N ALA A 184 -2.69 5.41 -1.21
CA ALA A 184 -3.23 6.01 -2.43
C ALA A 184 -4.04 7.26 -2.09
N ASN A 185 -3.73 8.38 -2.74
CA ASN A 185 -4.50 9.61 -2.65
C ASN A 185 -5.54 9.68 -3.79
N ILE A 186 -6.79 9.99 -3.43
CA ILE A 186 -7.92 10.16 -4.36
C ILE A 186 -8.42 11.59 -4.27
N TYR A 187 -8.54 12.24 -5.43
CA TYR A 187 -8.94 13.63 -5.58
C TYR A 187 -10.31 13.71 -6.25
N LEU A 188 -11.24 14.37 -5.59
CA LEU A 188 -12.65 14.50 -5.98
C LEU A 188 -12.91 15.92 -6.49
N LYS A 189 -13.77 16.04 -7.50
CA LYS A 189 -14.32 17.34 -7.88
C LYS A 189 -15.42 17.73 -6.88
N SER A 190 -15.68 19.02 -6.77
CA SER A 190 -16.80 19.53 -5.98
C SER A 190 -18.12 18.86 -6.41
N GLY A 191 -18.87 18.33 -5.45
CA GLY A 191 -20.14 17.64 -5.67
C GLY A 191 -20.02 16.15 -6.02
N GLU A 192 -18.81 15.62 -6.17
CA GLU A 192 -18.57 14.20 -6.42
C GLU A 192 -18.30 13.44 -5.11
N SER A 193 -18.29 12.11 -5.18
CA SER A 193 -18.05 11.23 -4.04
C SER A 193 -17.23 10.01 -4.46
N ALA A 194 -16.33 9.56 -3.59
CA ALA A 194 -15.80 8.21 -3.66
C ALA A 194 -16.78 7.25 -2.96
N VAL A 195 -16.89 6.02 -3.43
CA VAL A 195 -17.76 5.01 -2.80
C VAL A 195 -16.96 3.74 -2.54
N LEU A 196 -16.91 3.34 -1.28
CA LEU A 196 -16.40 2.04 -0.87
C LEU A 196 -17.57 1.04 -0.82
N GLN A 197 -17.50 -0.01 -1.63
CA GLN A 197 -18.45 -1.12 -1.64
C GLN A 197 -17.77 -2.39 -1.15
N VAL A 198 -18.32 -3.03 -0.12
CA VAL A 198 -17.80 -4.27 0.47
C VAL A 198 -18.86 -5.36 0.32
N GLY A 199 -18.67 -6.27 -0.64
CA GLY A 199 -19.63 -7.36 -0.87
C GLY A 199 -21.09 -6.85 -1.01
N ARG A 200 -21.98 -7.31 -0.13
CA ARG A 200 -23.39 -6.88 -0.08
C ARG A 200 -23.70 -5.84 1.00
N GLU A 201 -22.68 -5.33 1.67
CA GLU A 201 -22.84 -4.30 2.68
C GLU A 201 -23.37 -3.00 2.05
N THR A 202 -23.94 -2.13 2.89
CA THR A 202 -24.38 -0.81 2.44
C THR A 202 -23.15 -0.01 1.98
N PRO A 203 -23.14 0.53 0.75
CA PRO A 203 -22.01 1.33 0.27
C PRO A 203 -21.72 2.50 1.21
N VAL A 204 -20.44 2.81 1.40
CA VAL A 204 -19.97 3.92 2.24
C VAL A 204 -19.57 5.08 1.32
N PRO A 205 -20.41 6.11 1.18
CA PRO A 205 -20.05 7.29 0.40
C PRO A 205 -19.06 8.17 1.18
N MET A 206 -18.11 8.75 0.47
CA MET A 206 -17.11 9.70 0.94
C MET A 206 -17.20 10.95 0.06
N PRO A 207 -18.23 11.79 0.27
CA PRO A 207 -18.47 12.97 -0.56
C PRO A 207 -17.36 14.00 -0.41
N PHE A 208 -17.10 14.76 -1.47
CA PHE A 208 -16.24 15.93 -1.40
C PHE A 208 -16.69 16.88 -0.28
N SER A 209 -15.72 17.33 0.51
CA SER A 209 -15.91 18.34 1.56
C SER A 209 -14.68 19.25 1.63
N THR A 210 -14.88 20.51 1.96
CA THR A 210 -13.80 21.47 2.25
C THR A 210 -13.32 21.38 3.69
N ASP A 211 -14.16 20.85 4.58
CA ASP A 211 -13.95 20.92 6.03
C ASP A 211 -13.48 19.58 6.59
N LYS A 212 -13.73 18.49 5.85
CA LYS A 212 -13.42 17.12 6.23
C LYS A 212 -12.80 16.35 5.07
N LYS A 213 -12.02 15.34 5.42
CA LYS A 213 -11.43 14.35 4.52
C LYS A 213 -11.75 12.95 5.03
N TYR A 214 -11.46 11.94 4.23
CA TYR A 214 -11.67 10.55 4.61
C TYR A 214 -10.36 9.79 4.62
N PHE A 215 -10.19 8.97 5.65
CA PHE A 215 -9.09 8.04 5.76
C PHE A 215 -9.64 6.61 5.74
N VAL A 216 -9.14 5.77 4.84
CA VAL A 216 -9.50 4.36 4.73
C VAL A 216 -8.25 3.55 5.05
N MET A 217 -8.23 2.83 6.16
CA MET A 217 -7.16 1.87 6.46
C MET A 217 -7.60 0.48 6.05
N ILE A 218 -6.77 -0.18 5.26
CA ILE A 218 -6.87 -1.59 4.93
C ILE A 218 -5.69 -2.26 5.61
N ASP A 219 -6.00 -2.98 6.68
CA ASP A 219 -5.03 -3.64 7.54
C ASP A 219 -5.22 -5.15 7.39
N ASN A 220 -4.22 -5.83 6.86
CA ASN A 220 -4.08 -7.29 6.93
C ASN A 220 -2.80 -7.60 7.69
N GLY A 221 -2.56 -6.89 8.80
CA GLY A 221 -1.44 -7.14 9.70
C GLY A 221 -1.69 -8.34 10.61
N CYS A 222 -0.70 -8.66 11.42
CA CYS A 222 -0.77 -9.74 12.38
C CYS A 222 -0.72 -9.25 13.82
N GLU A 223 -1.36 -9.99 14.71
CA GLU A 223 -1.43 -9.62 16.12
C GLU A 223 -0.15 -9.96 16.91
N SER A 224 0.64 -10.95 16.45
CA SER A 224 1.78 -11.49 17.21
C SER A 224 2.85 -12.20 16.36
N CYS A 225 3.30 -11.59 15.25
CA CYS A 225 4.38 -12.18 14.47
C CYS A 225 5.73 -12.06 15.16
N ASN A 226 6.37 -13.20 15.39
CA ASN A 226 7.74 -13.29 15.90
C ASN A 226 8.76 -13.56 14.78
N ASP A 227 8.29 -13.90 13.57
CA ASP A 227 9.10 -14.30 12.42
C ASP A 227 8.92 -13.31 11.24
N ILE A 228 9.83 -13.37 10.25
CA ILE A 228 9.77 -12.54 9.03
C ILE A 228 8.61 -13.02 8.15
N ASP A 229 7.49 -12.28 8.13
CA ASP A 229 6.32 -12.62 7.31
C ASP A 229 6.53 -12.48 5.80
N PHE A 230 7.66 -11.91 5.38
CA PHE A 230 7.99 -11.78 3.95
C PHE A 230 7.98 -13.13 3.23
N ASP A 231 8.36 -14.22 3.92
CA ASP A 231 8.40 -15.55 3.32
C ASP A 231 6.99 -16.11 3.03
N GLU A 232 5.94 -15.62 3.70
CA GLU A 232 4.56 -16.03 3.42
C GLU A 232 4.13 -15.69 1.98
N TYR A 233 4.72 -14.65 1.38
CA TYR A 233 4.47 -14.32 -0.02
C TYR A 233 4.85 -15.44 -0.99
N TYR A 234 5.80 -16.32 -0.65
CA TYR A 234 6.15 -17.46 -1.51
C TYR A 234 5.04 -18.47 -1.65
N THR A 235 4.05 -18.46 -0.75
CA THR A 235 2.88 -19.32 -0.87
C THR A 235 1.87 -18.78 -1.89
N THR A 236 2.03 -17.54 -2.36
CA THR A 236 1.06 -16.83 -3.20
C THR A 236 1.34 -16.87 -4.70
N PHE A 237 2.49 -17.41 -5.11
CA PHE A 237 2.85 -17.54 -6.51
C PHE A 237 3.74 -18.76 -6.76
N THR A 238 3.71 -19.26 -7.98
CA THR A 238 4.62 -20.31 -8.46
C THR A 238 5.94 -19.67 -8.84
N ARG A 239 6.99 -20.00 -8.08
CA ARG A 239 8.36 -19.57 -8.38
C ARG A 239 8.77 -20.02 -9.80
N PRO A 240 9.35 -19.15 -10.63
CA PRO A 240 9.93 -19.55 -11.91
C PRO A 240 10.98 -20.65 -11.74
N SER A 241 10.92 -21.68 -12.59
CA SER A 241 11.82 -22.84 -12.53
C SER A 241 13.30 -22.41 -12.55
N MET A 242 14.12 -23.05 -11.71
CA MET A 242 15.57 -22.83 -11.62
C MET A 242 16.01 -21.46 -11.08
N LYS A 243 15.11 -20.63 -10.54
CA LYS A 243 15.47 -19.40 -9.82
C LYS A 243 15.56 -19.67 -8.31
N PRO A 244 16.54 -19.09 -7.59
CA PRO A 244 16.60 -19.20 -6.14
C PRO A 244 15.42 -18.48 -5.48
N GLU A 245 15.16 -18.83 -4.22
CA GLU A 245 14.29 -18.05 -3.35
C GLU A 245 14.97 -16.75 -2.92
N PHE A 246 14.20 -15.68 -2.72
CA PHE A 246 14.71 -14.36 -2.40
C PHE A 246 14.40 -14.02 -0.94
N HIS A 247 15.33 -14.29 -0.03
CA HIS A 247 15.13 -13.87 1.35
C HIS A 247 15.58 -12.42 1.54
N LEU A 248 14.73 -11.66 2.20
CA LEU A 248 15.03 -10.31 2.65
C LEU A 248 15.74 -10.40 4.01
N GLU A 249 16.91 -9.77 4.13
CA GLU A 249 17.67 -9.75 5.38
C GLU A 249 18.02 -8.31 5.80
N LEU A 250 18.25 -8.12 7.09
CA LEU A 250 18.69 -6.84 7.63
C LEU A 250 20.09 -6.49 7.13
N ASP A 251 20.27 -5.27 6.63
CA ASP A 251 21.59 -4.79 6.23
C ASP A 251 22.37 -4.24 7.46
N ALA A 252 23.12 -5.13 8.11
CA ALA A 252 23.89 -4.81 9.31
C ALA A 252 24.94 -3.71 9.13
N GLU A 253 25.42 -3.45 7.90
CA GLU A 253 26.48 -2.49 7.61
C GLU A 253 26.05 -1.03 7.81
N VAL A 254 24.75 -0.75 7.91
CA VAL A 254 24.20 0.62 7.83
C VAL A 254 23.41 1.01 9.09
N ASN A 255 23.56 0.25 10.19
CA ASN A 255 23.01 0.63 11.49
C ASN A 255 23.83 1.73 12.19
N ALA A 256 24.96 2.16 11.61
CA ALA A 256 25.55 3.45 11.96
C ALA A 256 24.60 4.54 11.45
N ARG A 257 23.86 5.18 12.39
CA ARG A 257 22.99 6.33 12.15
C ARG A 257 23.61 7.21 11.06
N GLU A 258 23.12 7.13 9.83
CA GLU A 258 23.37 8.19 8.86
C GLU A 258 22.82 9.45 9.54
N PRO A 259 23.62 10.52 9.69
CA PRO A 259 23.10 11.76 10.24
C PRO A 259 21.86 12.10 9.41
N ALA A 260 20.71 12.20 10.08
CA ALA A 260 19.53 12.71 9.42
C ALA A 260 19.93 14.05 8.83
N ASP A 261 19.66 14.30 7.55
CA ASP A 261 19.77 15.65 7.01
C ASP A 261 18.93 16.54 7.93
N GLU A 262 19.59 17.35 8.79
CA GLU A 262 18.98 18.14 9.88
C GLU A 262 18.19 19.35 9.32
N GLY A 263 17.51 19.17 8.19
CA GLY A 263 16.61 20.15 7.60
C GLY A 263 15.22 20.06 8.24
N LYS A 264 14.50 21.19 8.26
CA LYS A 264 13.12 21.30 8.77
C LYS A 264 12.13 20.30 8.13
N GLU A 265 12.39 19.86 6.89
CA GLU A 265 11.55 18.86 6.22
C GLU A 265 11.63 17.48 6.89
N ALA A 266 12.82 17.08 7.37
CA ALA A 266 13.02 15.82 8.08
C ALA A 266 12.32 15.80 9.44
N GLU A 267 12.29 16.93 10.16
CA GLU A 267 11.57 17.10 11.42
C GLU A 267 10.05 16.92 11.22
N THR A 268 9.48 17.56 10.20
CA THR A 268 8.04 17.42 9.89
C THR A 268 7.64 16.00 9.48
N ALA A 269 8.51 15.28 8.78
CA ALA A 269 8.26 13.90 8.37
C ALA A 269 8.33 12.93 9.58
N ALA A 270 9.26 13.16 10.51
CA ALA A 270 9.37 12.39 11.74
C ALA A 270 8.13 12.58 12.64
N ASP A 271 7.65 13.82 12.78
CA ASP A 271 6.43 14.11 13.54
C ASP A 271 5.20 13.44 12.92
N ALA A 272 5.06 13.51 11.59
CA ALA A 272 3.95 12.87 10.88
C ALA A 272 3.98 11.34 11.03
N LYS A 273 5.18 10.74 11.01
CA LYS A 273 5.41 9.32 11.25
C LYS A 273 4.95 8.92 12.65
N GLU A 274 5.46 9.61 13.67
CA GLU A 274 5.13 9.32 15.06
C GLU A 274 3.62 9.46 15.31
N ALA A 275 3.00 10.53 14.79
CA ALA A 275 1.58 10.76 14.93
C ALA A 275 0.75 9.64 14.26
N PHE A 276 1.19 9.12 13.11
CA PHE A 276 0.56 7.97 12.45
C PHE A 276 0.68 6.70 13.28
N GLU A 277 1.86 6.38 13.80
CA GLU A 277 2.03 5.22 14.68
C GLU A 277 1.18 5.34 15.96
N GLN A 278 1.10 6.53 16.56
CA GLN A 278 0.26 6.78 17.73
C GLN A 278 -1.22 6.59 17.39
N PHE A 279 -1.68 7.07 16.23
CA PHE A 279 -3.03 6.84 15.74
C PHE A 279 -3.33 5.34 15.61
N LEU A 280 -2.45 4.59 14.97
CA LEU A 280 -2.62 3.14 14.81
C LEU A 280 -2.71 2.42 16.16
N ARG A 281 -1.80 2.72 17.10
CA ARG A 281 -1.83 2.15 18.46
C ARG A 281 -3.12 2.50 19.20
N LYS A 282 -3.59 3.75 19.12
CA LYS A 282 -4.85 4.20 19.74
C LYS A 282 -6.05 3.41 19.22
N HIS A 283 -6.04 3.06 17.93
CA HIS A 283 -7.10 2.30 17.27
C HIS A 283 -6.81 0.80 17.19
N LYS A 284 -5.83 0.31 17.95
CA LYS A 284 -5.44 -1.12 18.05
C LYS A 284 -4.98 -1.76 16.73
N HIS A 285 -4.58 -0.96 15.76
CA HIS A 285 -3.82 -1.44 14.62
C HIS A 285 -2.40 -1.72 15.08
N ILE A 286 -1.95 -2.95 14.86
CA ILE A 286 -0.60 -3.38 15.24
C ILE A 286 0.28 -3.25 14.01
N LEU A 287 1.19 -2.28 14.04
CA LEU A 287 2.27 -2.26 13.06
C LEU A 287 3.19 -3.45 13.32
N SER A 288 3.46 -4.18 12.24
CA SER A 288 4.48 -5.22 12.25
C SER A 288 5.84 -4.65 12.64
N GLY A 289 6.67 -5.47 13.28
CA GLY A 289 8.01 -5.07 13.71
C GLY A 289 8.89 -4.65 12.54
N ASP A 290 9.79 -3.69 12.77
CA ASP A 290 10.75 -3.20 11.77
C ASP A 290 11.73 -4.29 11.27
N ASP A 291 11.83 -5.41 11.99
CA ASP A 291 12.75 -6.51 11.71
C ASP A 291 12.12 -7.53 10.76
N THR A 292 10.78 -7.52 10.70
CA THR A 292 9.90 -8.51 10.07
C THR A 292 8.73 -7.78 9.41
N PRO A 293 8.97 -6.87 8.45
CA PRO A 293 7.89 -6.03 7.96
C PRO A 293 6.82 -6.89 7.29
N CYS A 294 5.60 -6.88 7.82
CA CYS A 294 4.39 -7.25 7.06
C CYS A 294 4.09 -6.14 6.06
N GLY A 295 5.07 -5.80 5.23
CA GLY A 295 4.96 -4.78 4.20
C GLY A 295 4.34 -5.37 2.95
N ALA A 296 3.54 -4.57 2.26
CA ALA A 296 2.96 -4.99 0.99
C ALA A 296 4.03 -5.33 -0.06
N ALA A 297 3.68 -6.21 -0.99
CA ALA A 297 4.46 -6.58 -2.16
C ALA A 297 3.74 -6.21 -3.46
N ALA A 298 4.38 -6.41 -4.61
CA ALA A 298 3.79 -6.13 -5.91
C ALA A 298 4.09 -7.22 -6.95
N PHE A 299 3.28 -7.23 -8.00
CA PHE A 299 3.45 -8.02 -9.20
C PHE A 299 3.31 -7.14 -10.46
N GLY A 300 4.22 -6.18 -10.60
CA GLY A 300 4.40 -5.36 -11.80
C GLY A 300 3.18 -5.10 -12.70
N ARG A 301 3.26 -5.58 -13.96
CA ARG A 301 2.29 -5.34 -15.05
C ARG A 301 1.61 -6.61 -15.53
N SER A 302 1.46 -7.61 -14.67
CA SER A 302 0.90 -8.93 -15.04
C SER A 302 -0.62 -8.95 -15.16
N ASP A 303 -1.23 -7.80 -15.43
CA ASP A 303 -2.66 -7.64 -15.69
C ASP A 303 -3.55 -8.23 -14.58
N GLY A 304 -3.38 -7.70 -13.37
CA GLY A 304 -4.14 -8.14 -12.18
C GLY A 304 -3.57 -9.42 -11.56
N ILE A 305 -4.15 -9.80 -10.43
CA ILE A 305 -3.85 -11.00 -9.64
C ILE A 305 -4.65 -12.20 -10.14
N GLY A 306 -5.89 -11.96 -10.58
CA GLY A 306 -6.81 -13.00 -11.05
C GLY A 306 -7.07 -13.06 -12.55
#